data_AF-A0A8J5NI62-F1
#
_entry.id   AF-A0A8J5NI62-F1
#
_cell.length_a   1.000
_cell.length_b   1.000
_cell.length_c   1.000
_cell.angle_alpha   90.00
_cell.angle_beta   90.00
_cell.angle_gamma   90.00
#
_symmetry.space_group_name_H-M   'P 1'
#
loop_
_entity.id
_entity.type
_entity.pdbx_description
1 polymer ?
#
loop_
_entity_poly.entity_id
_entity_poly.type
_entity_poly.pdbx_seq_one_letter_code
_entity_poly.pdbx_strand_id
1 'polypeptide(L)'
;MRHGIFLVEIDTNDSPLSPYWACRLCDAKGQPEFFAAAATSSAADHLSKSHRIFESSQAADPDLSTDESERPKRRRLQYSTVPRARVKAIRELSLGLLIKTNVPFSFFSDTFFQQLAWQLDPRLSDQIPWSRQSMGRLLDDMYKSKKDEIKQELSDALTKIHLGFDL
;
A
#
# COMPACT_ATOMS: atom_id res chain seq x y z
N MET A 1 -16.86 -15.45 -8.25
CA MET A 1 -15.44 -15.10 -8.57
C MET A 1 -14.99 -13.65 -8.23
N ARG A 2 -15.43 -13.02 -7.12
CA ARG A 2 -15.01 -11.63 -6.75
C ARG A 2 -13.72 -11.53 -5.92
N HIS A 3 -13.14 -12.66 -5.52
CA HIS A 3 -12.09 -12.74 -4.50
C HIS A 3 -10.73 -13.20 -5.04
N GLY A 4 -10.55 -13.26 -6.37
CA GLY A 4 -9.29 -13.67 -6.99
C GLY A 4 -9.01 -13.02 -8.34
N ILE A 5 -7.86 -13.32 -8.90
CA ILE A 5 -7.38 -12.83 -10.21
C ILE A 5 -7.04 -14.05 -11.06
N PHE A 6 -7.42 -14.02 -12.33
CA PHE A 6 -6.97 -15.04 -13.29
C PHE A 6 -5.61 -14.63 -13.84
N LEU A 7 -4.68 -15.57 -13.78
CA LEU A 7 -3.31 -15.44 -14.26
C LEU A 7 -3.09 -16.50 -15.32
N VAL A 8 -2.28 -16.20 -16.32
CA VAL A 8 -1.86 -17.14 -17.34
C VAL A 8 -0.35 -17.17 -17.30
N GLU A 9 0.23 -18.34 -17.10
CA GLU A 9 1.67 -18.50 -17.18
C GLU A 9 2.09 -18.32 -18.66
N ILE A 10 3.27 -17.77 -18.90
CA ILE A 10 3.79 -17.53 -20.25
C ILE A 10 5.11 -18.29 -20.36
N ASP A 11 5.28 -19.09 -21.42
CA ASP A 11 6.51 -19.84 -21.65
C ASP A 11 7.64 -18.95 -22.19
N THR A 12 8.81 -19.55 -22.47
CA THR A 12 9.99 -18.83 -23.00
C THR A 12 9.80 -18.28 -24.42
N ASN A 13 8.71 -18.65 -25.10
CA ASN A 13 8.37 -18.23 -26.46
C ASN A 13 7.15 -17.30 -26.47
N ASP A 14 6.85 -16.65 -25.33
CA ASP A 14 5.68 -15.77 -25.13
C ASP A 14 4.33 -16.45 -25.40
N SER A 15 4.28 -17.78 -25.34
CA SER A 15 3.05 -18.55 -25.55
C SER A 15 2.29 -18.75 -24.24
N PRO A 16 0.95 -18.57 -24.23
CA PRO A 16 0.16 -18.74 -23.03
C PRO A 16 0.06 -20.22 -22.63
N LEU A 17 0.39 -20.50 -21.38
CA LEU A 17 0.27 -21.80 -20.71
C LEU A 17 -1.06 -21.90 -19.95
N SER A 18 -1.15 -22.85 -19.01
CA SER A 18 -2.36 -23.13 -18.27
C SER A 18 -2.83 -21.92 -17.44
N PRO A 19 -4.13 -21.63 -17.41
CA PRO A 19 -4.67 -20.55 -16.60
C PRO A 19 -4.80 -20.97 -15.13
N TYR A 20 -4.46 -20.03 -14.25
CA TYR A 20 -4.57 -20.15 -12.80
C TYR A 20 -5.49 -19.08 -12.24
N TRP A 21 -6.06 -19.34 -11.07
CA TRP A 21 -6.78 -18.39 -10.25
C TRP A 21 -6.00 -18.18 -8.95
N ALA A 22 -5.64 -16.94 -8.65
CA ALA A 22 -4.94 -16.56 -7.43
C ALA A 22 -5.92 -15.91 -6.44
N CYS A 23 -5.88 -16.32 -5.17
CA CYS A 23 -6.69 -15.71 -4.12
C CYS A 23 -6.14 -14.32 -3.73
N ARG A 24 -6.91 -13.25 -3.95
CA ARG A 24 -6.50 -11.86 -3.60
C ARG A 24 -6.30 -11.66 -2.11
N LEU A 25 -7.01 -12.42 -1.29
CA LEU A 25 -6.95 -12.29 0.17
C LEU A 25 -5.67 -12.93 0.74
N CYS A 26 -5.16 -13.98 0.10
CA CYS A 26 -3.86 -14.59 0.41
C CYS A 26 -2.70 -13.79 -0.18
N ASP A 27 -2.86 -13.29 -1.40
CA ASP A 27 -1.91 -12.37 -2.04
C ASP A 27 -1.72 -11.08 -1.23
N ALA A 28 -2.79 -10.49 -0.72
CA ALA A 28 -2.73 -9.33 0.19
C ALA A 28 -1.99 -9.61 1.53
N LYS A 29 -1.83 -10.88 1.90
CA LYS A 29 -1.04 -11.32 3.07
C LYS A 29 0.41 -11.67 2.71
N GLY A 30 0.81 -11.53 1.44
CA GLY A 30 2.15 -11.86 0.95
C GLY A 30 2.42 -13.37 0.85
N GLN A 31 1.38 -14.20 0.85
CA GLN A 31 1.46 -15.67 0.73
C GLN A 31 0.42 -16.11 -0.30
N PRO A 32 0.64 -15.85 -1.60
CA PRO A 32 -0.36 -16.14 -2.63
C PRO A 32 -0.59 -17.65 -2.77
N GLU A 33 -1.87 -18.04 -2.81
CA GLU A 33 -2.29 -19.41 -3.15
C GLU A 33 -2.93 -19.42 -4.54
N PHE A 34 -2.48 -20.37 -5.36
CA PHE A 34 -2.87 -20.54 -6.76
C PHE A 34 -3.65 -21.84 -6.96
N PHE A 35 -4.69 -21.77 -7.77
CA PHE A 35 -5.56 -22.89 -8.10
C PHE A 35 -5.72 -22.97 -9.62
N ALA A 36 -5.81 -24.16 -10.21
CA ALA A 36 -6.05 -24.28 -11.64
C ALA A 36 -7.40 -23.67 -12.02
N ALA A 37 -7.44 -22.78 -13.01
CA ALA A 37 -8.67 -22.09 -13.40
C ALA A 37 -9.74 -23.04 -13.99
N ALA A 38 -9.32 -24.21 -14.48
CA ALA A 38 -10.21 -25.28 -14.95
C ALA A 38 -10.97 -25.98 -13.81
N ALA A 39 -10.53 -25.83 -12.55
CA ALA A 39 -11.13 -26.46 -11.37
C ALA A 39 -11.59 -25.38 -10.38
N THR A 40 -12.87 -25.00 -10.45
CA THR A 40 -13.44 -23.94 -9.59
C THR A 40 -13.72 -24.40 -8.17
N SER A 41 -13.90 -25.71 -7.95
CA SER A 41 -14.22 -26.30 -6.65
C SER A 41 -13.12 -26.09 -5.61
N SER A 42 -11.84 -26.27 -5.97
CA SER A 42 -10.73 -26.06 -5.05
C SER A 42 -10.58 -24.60 -4.61
N ALA A 43 -10.85 -23.66 -5.52
CA ALA A 43 -10.85 -22.24 -5.22
C ALA A 43 -12.02 -21.85 -4.30
N ALA A 44 -13.20 -22.42 -4.53
CA ALA A 44 -14.38 -22.21 -3.69
C ALA A 44 -14.19 -22.80 -2.28
N ASP A 45 -13.65 -24.02 -2.19
CA ASP A 45 -13.30 -24.68 -0.94
C ASP A 45 -12.28 -23.87 -0.14
N HIS A 46 -11.25 -23.34 -0.79
CA HIS A 46 -10.27 -22.45 -0.16
C HIS A 46 -10.95 -21.20 0.42
N LEU A 47 -11.83 -20.54 -0.35
CA LEU A 47 -12.55 -19.36 0.12
C LEU A 47 -13.43 -19.66 1.34
N SER A 48 -14.10 -20.82 1.36
CA SER A 48 -14.93 -21.21 2.50
C SER A 48 -14.11 -21.56 3.75
N LYS A 49 -13.00 -22.29 3.62
CA LYS A 49 -12.17 -22.75 4.75
C LYS A 49 -11.26 -21.66 5.28
N SER A 50 -10.54 -20.97 4.40
CA SER A 50 -9.49 -20.01 4.77
C SER A 50 -10.02 -18.59 5.00
N HIS A 51 -11.15 -18.24 4.36
CA HIS A 51 -11.71 -16.89 4.42
C HIS A 51 -13.16 -16.84 4.92
N ARG A 52 -13.79 -17.98 5.23
CA ARG A 52 -15.22 -18.07 5.64
C ARG A 52 -16.17 -17.44 4.62
N ILE A 53 -15.80 -17.49 3.34
CA ILE A 53 -16.62 -17.01 2.22
C ILE A 53 -17.26 -18.23 1.58
N PHE A 54 -18.54 -18.44 1.83
CA PHE A 54 -19.31 -19.51 1.23
C PHE A 54 -19.84 -19.08 -0.14
N GLU A 55 -19.59 -19.88 -1.17
CA GLU A 55 -20.19 -19.70 -2.49
C GLU A 55 -21.63 -20.26 -2.43
N SER A 56 -22.64 -19.40 -2.48
CA SER A 56 -24.05 -19.85 -2.47
C SER A 56 -24.37 -20.56 -3.78
N SER A 57 -24.68 -21.85 -3.70
CA SER A 57 -25.09 -22.68 -4.83
C SER A 57 -26.47 -22.24 -5.39
N GLN A 58 -26.58 -22.32 -6.71
CA GLN A 58 -27.73 -22.16 -7.61
C GLN A 58 -29.13 -22.49 -7.06
N ALA A 59 -30.12 -21.65 -7.39
CA ALA A 59 -31.50 -22.06 -7.56
C ALA A 59 -31.89 -21.84 -9.04
N ALA A 60 -32.52 -22.85 -9.62
CA ALA A 60 -32.92 -22.92 -11.03
C ALA A 60 -34.01 -21.89 -11.41
N ASP A 61 -33.94 -21.41 -12.65
CA ASP A 61 -35.00 -20.71 -13.41
C ASP A 61 -36.14 -21.69 -13.82
N PRO A 62 -37.36 -21.27 -14.25
CA PRO A 62 -37.68 -19.96 -14.83
C PRO A 62 -39.02 -19.29 -14.41
N ASP A 63 -39.13 -18.03 -14.84
CA ASP A 63 -40.36 -17.32 -15.27
C ASP A 63 -41.20 -16.61 -14.19
N LEU A 64 -41.09 -15.27 -14.15
CA LEU A 64 -42.13 -14.34 -14.63
C LEU A 64 -41.76 -12.90 -14.26
N SER A 65 -41.77 -12.05 -15.28
CA SER A 65 -41.89 -10.59 -15.30
C SER A 65 -42.28 -9.94 -13.96
N THR A 66 -41.54 -8.90 -13.53
CA THR A 66 -41.98 -7.49 -13.57
C THR A 66 -40.89 -6.59 -12.94
N ASP A 67 -40.50 -5.59 -13.73
CA ASP A 67 -40.03 -4.24 -13.37
C ASP A 67 -39.78 -3.96 -11.87
N GLU A 68 -38.54 -3.61 -11.50
CA GLU A 68 -38.26 -2.53 -10.55
C GLU A 68 -36.78 -2.09 -10.68
N SER A 69 -36.63 -0.79 -10.86
CA SER A 69 -35.40 -0.06 -11.13
C SER A 69 -34.43 -0.05 -9.94
N GLU A 70 -33.51 -1.01 -9.85
CA GLU A 70 -32.35 -0.88 -8.94
C GLU A 70 -31.11 -0.38 -9.69
N ARG A 71 -30.97 0.94 -9.71
CA ARG A 71 -29.73 1.67 -10.02
C ARG A 71 -28.52 0.94 -9.41
N PRO A 72 -27.42 0.74 -10.15
CA PRO A 72 -26.22 0.16 -9.58
C PRO A 72 -25.69 1.09 -8.49
N LYS A 73 -25.93 0.73 -7.22
CA LYS A 73 -25.30 1.32 -6.05
C LYS A 73 -23.79 1.24 -6.30
N ARG A 74 -23.21 2.36 -6.76
CA ARG A 74 -21.77 2.56 -6.84
C ARG A 74 -21.19 2.11 -5.50
N ARG A 75 -20.48 0.97 -5.52
CA ARG A 75 -19.66 0.55 -4.38
C ARG A 75 -18.71 1.71 -4.11
N ARG A 76 -18.94 2.45 -3.03
CA ARG A 76 -17.96 3.37 -2.49
C ARG A 76 -16.70 2.54 -2.24
N LEU A 77 -15.70 2.72 -3.09
CA LEU A 77 -14.33 2.30 -2.84
C LEU A 77 -14.00 2.78 -1.42
N GLN A 78 -13.74 1.84 -0.52
CA GLN A 78 -13.19 2.18 0.78
C GLN A 78 -11.79 2.74 0.52
N TYR A 79 -11.73 4.07 0.41
CA TYR A 79 -10.50 4.84 0.47
C TYR A 79 -10.03 4.75 1.92
N SER A 80 -9.45 3.61 2.29
CA SER A 80 -8.56 3.51 3.44
C SER A 80 -7.51 4.60 3.25
N THR A 81 -7.70 5.69 3.98
CA THR A 81 -6.79 6.81 4.07
C THR A 81 -5.54 6.31 4.77
N VAL A 82 -4.37 6.53 4.17
CA VAL A 82 -3.13 6.11 4.82
C VAL A 82 -3.01 6.86 6.16
N PRO A 83 -2.76 6.17 7.28
CA PRO A 83 -2.64 6.83 8.57
C PRO A 83 -1.57 7.92 8.54
N ARG A 84 -1.88 9.11 9.06
CA ARG A 84 -0.93 10.24 9.10
C ARG A 84 0.37 9.88 9.82
N ALA A 85 0.29 9.03 10.84
CA ALA A 85 1.47 8.51 11.54
C ALA A 85 2.41 7.73 10.60
N ARG A 86 1.85 6.92 9.69
CA ARG A 86 2.63 6.16 8.70
C ARG A 86 3.29 7.12 7.69
N VAL A 87 2.55 8.12 7.21
CA VAL A 87 3.10 9.16 6.32
C VAL A 87 4.24 9.92 7.01
N LYS A 88 4.08 10.29 8.28
CA LYS A 88 5.12 10.95 9.09
C LYS A 88 6.37 10.06 9.22
N ALA A 89 6.19 8.80 9.60
CA ALA A 89 7.30 7.86 9.74
C ALA A 89 8.10 7.71 8.45
N ILE A 90 7.42 7.58 7.30
CA ILE A 90 8.10 7.42 6.01
C ILE A 90 8.82 8.70 5.61
N ARG A 91 8.25 9.87 5.87
CA ARG A 91 8.91 11.17 5.65
C ARG A 91 10.21 11.26 6.45
N GLU A 92 10.18 10.89 7.73
CA GLU A 92 11.37 10.88 8.58
C GLU A 92 12.43 9.89 8.10
N LEU A 93 12.02 8.66 7.76
CA LEU A 93 12.91 7.64 7.22
C LEU A 93 13.54 8.08 5.88
N SER A 94 12.76 8.73 5.02
CA SER A 94 13.23 9.24 3.73
C SER A 94 14.32 10.28 3.92
N LEU A 95 14.12 11.25 4.83
CA LEU A 95 15.15 12.23 5.16
C LEU A 95 16.37 11.60 5.83
N GLY A 96 16.14 10.65 6.75
CA GLY A 96 17.22 9.92 7.40
C GLY A 96 18.11 9.18 6.41
N LEU A 97 17.51 8.58 5.37
CA LEU A 97 18.24 7.97 4.26
C LEU A 97 19.11 9.00 3.55
N LEU A 98 18.51 10.12 3.09
CA LEU A 98 19.23 11.18 2.36
C LEU A 98 20.44 11.70 3.15
N ILE A 99 20.26 11.96 4.45
CA ILE A 99 21.31 12.48 5.33
C ILE A 99 22.42 11.44 5.53
N LYS A 100 22.04 10.18 5.81
CA LYS A 100 23.01 9.12 6.11
C LYS A 100 23.85 8.72 4.91
N THR A 101 23.26 8.70 3.72
CA THR A 101 23.94 8.30 2.49
C THR A 101 24.52 9.47 1.69
N ASN A 102 24.25 10.70 2.12
CA ASN A 102 24.69 11.93 1.47
C ASN A 102 24.32 11.99 -0.03
N VAL A 103 23.08 11.60 -0.35
CA VAL A 103 22.56 11.66 -1.73
C VAL A 103 21.72 12.91 -1.95
N PRO A 104 21.60 13.42 -3.19
CA PRO A 104 20.80 14.62 -3.48
C PRO A 104 19.31 14.43 -3.16
N PHE A 105 18.60 15.51 -2.82
CA PHE A 105 17.15 15.48 -2.60
C PHE A 105 16.33 15.05 -3.82
N SER A 106 16.91 15.08 -5.01
CA SER A 106 16.29 14.55 -6.23
C SER A 106 16.30 13.01 -6.30
N PHE A 107 16.93 12.32 -5.35
CA PHE A 107 16.98 10.85 -5.29
C PHE A 107 15.59 10.21 -5.46
N PHE A 108 14.57 10.72 -4.76
CA PHE A 108 13.21 10.19 -4.85
C PHE A 108 12.43 10.63 -6.10
N SER A 109 13.01 11.50 -6.93
CA SER A 109 12.46 11.85 -8.24
C SER A 109 12.90 10.87 -9.33
N ASP A 110 13.75 9.89 -9.00
CA ASP A 110 14.13 8.81 -9.91
C ASP A 110 12.91 7.98 -10.34
N THR A 111 12.85 7.64 -11.63
CA THR A 111 11.71 6.93 -12.21
C THR A 111 11.55 5.52 -11.65
N PHE A 112 12.65 4.79 -11.42
CA PHE A 112 12.59 3.45 -10.85
C PHE A 112 12.15 3.49 -9.40
N PHE A 113 12.64 4.46 -8.62
CA PHE A 113 12.16 4.66 -7.26
C PHE A 113 10.65 4.95 -7.22
N GLN A 114 10.15 5.86 -8.06
CA GLN A 114 8.74 6.21 -8.09
C GLN A 114 7.86 5.02 -8.49
N GLN A 115 8.30 4.22 -9.47
CA GLN A 115 7.62 2.99 -9.85
C GLN A 115 7.62 1.98 -8.70
N LEU A 116 8.77 1.74 -8.04
CA LEU A 116 8.85 0.84 -6.90
C LEU A 116 7.91 1.28 -5.77
N ALA A 117 7.94 2.56 -5.40
CA ALA A 117 7.07 3.11 -4.35
C ALA A 117 5.58 2.95 -4.71
N TRP A 118 5.22 3.19 -5.97
CA TRP A 118 3.87 2.99 -6.47
C TRP A 118 3.44 1.51 -6.41
N GLN A 119 4.31 0.57 -6.77
CA GLN A 119 3.99 -0.87 -6.70
C GLN A 119 3.78 -1.34 -5.26
N LEU A 120 4.53 -0.80 -4.31
CA LEU A 120 4.41 -1.16 -2.89
C LEU A 120 3.10 -0.63 -2.28
N ASP A 121 2.75 0.62 -2.53
CA ASP A 121 1.51 1.23 -2.05
C ASP A 121 1.19 2.51 -2.86
N PRO A 122 0.27 2.43 -3.84
CA PRO A 122 -0.10 3.59 -4.67
C PRO A 122 -0.62 4.77 -3.84
N ARG A 123 -1.40 4.49 -2.80
CA ARG A 123 -2.06 5.53 -1.98
C ARG A 123 -1.06 6.27 -1.11
N LEU A 124 0.00 5.59 -0.70
CA LEU A 124 1.10 6.18 0.03
C LEU A 124 2.00 6.99 -0.89
N SER A 125 2.27 6.48 -2.10
CA SER A 125 3.07 7.17 -3.11
C SER A 125 2.51 8.57 -3.40
N ASP A 126 1.18 8.68 -3.51
CA ASP A 126 0.49 9.95 -3.74
C ASP A 126 0.53 10.92 -2.54
N GLN A 127 0.76 10.44 -1.32
CA GLN A 127 0.73 11.27 -0.10
C GLN A 127 2.08 11.85 0.30
N ILE A 128 3.16 11.34 -0.29
CA ILE A 128 4.51 11.82 -0.01
C ILE A 128 4.96 12.69 -1.17
N PRO A 129 5.31 13.96 -0.92
CA PRO A 129 5.72 14.85 -1.99
C PRO A 129 7.20 14.58 -2.33
N TRP A 130 7.45 13.64 -3.23
CA TRP A 130 8.80 13.12 -3.57
C TRP A 130 9.73 14.09 -4.32
N SER A 131 9.25 15.28 -4.68
CA SER A 131 10.06 16.25 -5.44
C SER A 131 11.25 16.77 -4.63
N ARG A 132 12.31 17.19 -5.33
CA ARG A 132 13.50 17.84 -4.73
C ARG A 132 13.10 19.01 -3.81
N GLN A 133 12.21 19.88 -4.27
CA GLN A 133 11.79 21.07 -3.52
C GLN A 133 10.99 20.68 -2.28
N SER A 134 10.13 19.67 -2.40
CA SER A 134 9.32 19.17 -1.30
C SER A 134 10.16 18.49 -0.22
N MET A 135 11.17 17.71 -0.61
CA MET A 135 12.12 17.11 0.33
C MET A 135 12.97 18.16 1.04
N GLY A 136 13.38 19.22 0.34
CA GLY A 136 14.05 20.36 0.97
C GLY A 136 13.18 21.02 2.04
N ARG A 137 11.92 21.36 1.71
CA ARG A 137 10.98 21.94 2.70
C ARG A 137 10.72 21.00 3.87
N LEU A 138 10.56 19.70 3.59
CA LEU A 138 10.33 18.69 4.62
C LEU A 138 11.51 18.63 5.61
N LEU A 139 12.76 18.76 5.11
CA LEU A 139 13.93 18.82 5.97
C LEU A 139 13.92 20.06 6.86
N ASP A 140 13.64 21.23 6.29
CA ASP A 140 13.55 22.48 7.06
C ASP A 140 12.48 22.41 8.15
N ASP A 141 11.29 21.90 7.82
CA ASP A 141 10.18 21.75 8.75
C ASP A 141 10.53 20.76 9.88
N MET A 142 11.13 19.62 9.53
CA MET A 142 11.55 18.62 10.52
C MET A 142 12.66 19.14 11.42
N TYR A 143 13.63 19.87 10.88
CA TYR A 143 14.69 20.49 11.65
C TYR A 143 14.13 21.49 12.67
N LYS A 144 13.23 22.39 12.23
CA LYS A 144 12.57 23.36 13.12
C LYS A 144 11.79 22.64 14.22
N SER A 145 10.98 21.65 13.86
CA SER A 145 10.20 20.86 14.83
C SER A 145 11.08 20.19 15.88
N LYS A 146 12.15 19.50 15.47
CA LYS A 146 13.05 18.81 16.41
C LYS A 146 13.87 19.79 17.25
N LYS A 147 14.27 20.92 16.67
CA LYS A 147 14.96 21.99 17.41
C LYS A 147 14.07 22.54 18.51
N ASP A 148 12.79 22.77 18.23
CA ASP A 148 11.86 23.32 19.21
C ASP A 148 11.48 22.30 20.29
N GLU A 149 11.38 21.02 19.92
CA GLU A 149 11.26 19.90 20.87
C GLU A 149 12.44 19.86 21.84
N ILE A 150 13.69 19.87 21.32
CA ILE A 150 14.90 19.87 22.17
C ILE A 150 14.97 21.12 23.05
N LYS A 151 14.61 22.30 22.54
CA LYS A 151 14.56 23.52 23.37
C LYS A 151 13.56 23.40 24.51
N GLN A 152 12.40 22.82 24.25
CA GLN A 152 11.36 22.60 25.26
C GLN A 152 11.86 21.62 26.32
N GLU A 153 12.46 20.49 25.91
CA GLU A 153 13.06 19.52 26.82
C GLU A 153 14.16 20.14 27.70
N LEU A 154 15.01 20.99 27.12
CA LEU A 154 16.05 21.72 27.86
C LEU A 154 15.45 22.74 28.85
N SER A 155 14.34 23.38 28.50
CA SER A 155 13.63 24.31 29.39
C SER A 155 12.95 23.58 30.56
N ASP A 156 12.42 22.39 30.32
CA ASP A 156 11.71 21.59 31.31
C ASP A 156 12.66 20.74 32.18
N ALA A 157 13.96 20.71 31.84
CA ALA A 157 14.96 19.95 32.58
C ALA A 157 15.12 20.46 34.02
N LEU A 158 15.13 19.54 34.98
CA LEU A 158 15.32 19.84 36.41
C LEU A 158 16.70 20.42 36.76
N THR A 159 17.67 20.29 35.86
CA THR A 159 19.05 20.73 36.07
C THR A 159 19.44 21.76 35.03
N LYS A 160 20.29 22.72 35.39
CA LYS A 160 20.86 23.66 34.43
C LYS A 160 21.86 22.93 33.54
N ILE A 161 21.46 22.69 32.29
CA ILE A 161 22.32 22.09 31.27
C ILE A 161 23.13 23.20 30.60
N HIS A 162 24.46 23.15 30.74
CA HIS A 162 25.38 24.03 30.03
C HIS A 162 25.90 23.32 28.77
N LEU A 163 25.68 23.91 27.60
CA LEU A 163 26.19 23.40 26.32
C LEU A 163 27.51 24.12 26.01
N GLY A 164 28.61 23.36 26.00
CA GLY A 164 29.89 23.81 25.45
C GLY A 164 30.01 23.37 23.99
N PHE A 165 30.55 24.23 23.15
CA PHE A 165 30.88 23.90 21.76
C PHE A 165 32.38 24.12 21.56
N ASP A 166 33.08 23.09 21.14
CA ASP A 166 34.43 23.24 20.58
C ASP A 166 34.30 23.69 19.12
N LEU A 167 34.93 24.81 18.81
CA LEU A 167 35.01 25.41 17.46
C LEU A 167 36.31 24.99 16.77
#